data_AF-A0A645FJ47-F1
#
_entry.id   AF-A0A645FJ47-F1
#
_cell.length_a   1.000
_cell.length_b   1.000
_cell.length_c   1.000
_cell.angle_alpha   90.00
_cell.angle_beta   90.00
_cell.angle_gamma   90.00
#
_symmetry.space_group_name_H-M   'P 1'
#
loop_
_entity.id
_entity.type
_entity.pdbx_description
1 polymer ?
#
loop_
_entity_poly.entity_id
_entity_poly.type
_entity_poly.pdbx_seq_one_letter_code
_entity_poly.pdbx_strand_id
1 'polypeptide(L)'
;MQNIPVRTAQGREIRRAFIASEGNVLVDADYSQIELRLLAHISGDEGMIQAFNTGKDIHRTTASEVFRVPFDEVTSELRNAAKAVNFGIVYGISDFGLARNLDIPVKRAAEYIKLYFDRYPGVKKYLDRSVEEAKQQGYAVTMYERRRAMLELKSSNYNTRSFGERVAMNMPIQGTAADIIKLAMVKVSQMLKERGLKTKLILQVHDELIFDVPKSEADEVVTLVHDCMEHVAELSVPLDADVKVGRSWYETK
;
A
#
# COMPACT_ATOMS: atom_id res chain seq x y z
N MET A 1 -1.23 -15.62 -9.34
CA MET A 1 0.03 -14.89 -9.03
C MET A 1 0.03 -14.25 -7.64
N GLN A 2 -1.06 -13.64 -7.18
CA GLN A 2 -1.10 -12.93 -5.88
C GLN A 2 -0.87 -13.80 -4.61
N ASN A 3 -1.13 -15.11 -4.69
CA ASN A 3 -0.95 -16.04 -3.56
C ASN A 3 0.45 -16.66 -3.47
N ILE A 4 1.37 -16.31 -4.37
CA ILE A 4 2.75 -16.82 -4.31
C ILE A 4 3.45 -16.14 -3.12
N PRO A 5 3.89 -16.89 -2.09
CA PRO A 5 4.46 -16.29 -0.90
C PRO A 5 5.69 -15.45 -1.23
N VAL A 6 5.79 -14.25 -0.65
CA VAL A 6 6.93 -13.35 -0.89
C VAL A 6 8.14 -13.75 -0.03
N ARG A 7 7.91 -14.17 1.22
CA ARG A 7 8.97 -14.29 2.25
C ARG A 7 9.44 -15.72 2.51
N THR A 8 8.75 -16.75 2.01
CA THR A 8 9.12 -18.15 2.25
C THR A 8 10.17 -18.62 1.25
N ALA A 9 11.00 -19.59 1.64
CA ALA A 9 11.98 -20.19 0.73
C ALA A 9 11.32 -20.79 -0.53
N GLN A 10 10.20 -21.50 -0.35
CA GLN A 10 9.42 -22.05 -1.46
C GLN A 10 8.88 -20.97 -2.39
N GLY A 11 8.39 -19.84 -1.84
CA GLY A 11 7.93 -18.72 -2.63
C GLY A 11 9.03 -18.09 -3.48
N ARG A 12 10.25 -17.99 -2.94
CA ARG A 12 11.43 -17.54 -3.69
C ARG A 12 11.76 -18.47 -4.85
N GLU A 13 11.75 -19.79 -4.64
CA GLU A 13 12.01 -20.76 -5.70
C GLU A 13 10.95 -20.68 -6.82
N ILE A 14 9.68 -20.51 -6.46
CA ILE A 14 8.61 -20.31 -7.46
C ILE A 14 8.87 -19.06 -8.29
N ARG A 15 9.27 -17.94 -7.67
CA ARG A 15 9.56 -16.68 -8.40
C ARG A 15 10.75 -16.80 -9.36
N ARG A 16 11.74 -17.66 -9.06
CA ARG A 16 12.88 -17.93 -9.96
C ARG A 16 12.45 -18.57 -11.28
N ALA A 17 11.33 -19.29 -11.30
CA ALA A 17 10.81 -19.92 -12.52
C ALA A 17 10.17 -18.92 -13.50
N PHE A 18 9.88 -17.70 -13.06
CA PHE A 18 9.37 -16.63 -13.93
C PHE A 18 10.56 -15.84 -14.46
N ILE A 19 10.98 -16.17 -15.68
CA ILE A 19 12.15 -15.59 -16.36
C ILE A 19 11.73 -14.67 -17.50
N ALA A 20 12.60 -13.72 -17.86
CA ALA A 20 12.45 -12.92 -19.06
C ALA A 20 12.49 -13.79 -20.34
N SER A 21 11.88 -13.31 -21.41
CA SER A 21 12.01 -13.96 -22.73
C SER A 21 13.46 -13.90 -23.22
N GLU A 22 13.80 -14.73 -24.21
CA GLU A 22 15.13 -14.69 -24.82
C GLU A 22 15.44 -13.29 -25.39
N GLY A 23 16.63 -12.77 -25.08
CA GLY A 23 17.04 -11.41 -25.46
C GLY A 23 16.51 -10.28 -24.56
N ASN A 24 15.64 -10.60 -23.61
CA ASN A 24 14.98 -9.63 -22.73
C ASN A 24 15.53 -9.65 -21.29
N VAL A 25 15.02 -8.71 -20.49
CA VAL A 25 15.08 -8.64 -19.02
C VAL A 25 13.68 -8.38 -18.48
N LEU A 26 13.46 -8.70 -17.21
CA LEU A 26 12.27 -8.26 -16.48
C LEU A 26 12.54 -6.88 -15.86
N VAL A 27 11.57 -5.99 -16.01
CA VAL A 27 11.48 -4.74 -15.24
C VAL A 27 10.28 -4.88 -14.31
N ASP A 28 10.51 -4.72 -13.01
CA ASP A 28 9.53 -4.83 -11.93
C ASP A 28 9.39 -3.46 -11.28
N ALA A 29 8.18 -2.91 -11.27
CA ALA A 29 7.90 -1.62 -10.68
C ALA A 29 6.81 -1.77 -9.61
N ASP A 30 7.14 -1.41 -8.37
CA ASP A 30 6.28 -1.61 -7.19
C ASP A 30 6.04 -0.27 -6.48
N TYR A 31 4.79 0.04 -6.13
CA TYR A 31 4.55 1.25 -5.35
C TYR A 31 4.98 1.08 -3.89
N SER A 32 5.87 1.96 -3.44
CA SER A 32 6.31 2.01 -2.05
C SER A 32 5.19 2.49 -1.12
N GLN A 33 4.54 1.53 -0.44
CA GLN A 33 3.57 1.79 0.63
C GLN A 33 2.37 2.66 0.20
N ILE A 34 1.85 2.42 -1.01
CA ILE A 34 0.75 3.21 -1.59
C ILE A 34 -0.45 3.36 -0.66
N GLU A 35 -0.85 2.30 0.06
CA GLU A 35 -1.99 2.36 0.97
C GLU A 35 -1.78 3.35 2.13
N LEU A 36 -0.56 3.48 2.65
CA LEU A 36 -0.26 4.44 3.72
C LEU A 36 -0.13 5.86 3.20
N ARG A 37 0.41 6.03 1.98
CA ARG A 37 0.43 7.34 1.29
C ARG A 37 -0.99 7.83 1.03
N LEU A 38 -1.87 6.93 0.60
CA LEU A 38 -3.30 7.20 0.42
C LEU A 38 -4.02 7.47 1.73
N LEU A 39 -3.70 6.74 2.80
CA LEU A 39 -4.22 7.07 4.13
C LEU A 39 -3.84 8.50 4.53
N ALA A 40 -2.58 8.90 4.36
CA ALA A 40 -2.12 10.25 4.67
C ALA A 40 -2.89 11.31 3.86
N HIS A 41 -3.01 11.12 2.55
CA HIS A 41 -3.73 12.05 1.68
C HIS A 41 -5.23 12.13 2.00
N ILE A 42 -5.93 10.99 2.06
CA ILE A 42 -7.39 10.94 2.21
C ILE A 42 -7.82 11.38 3.63
N SER A 43 -7.03 11.05 4.65
CA SER A 43 -7.29 11.52 6.01
C SER A 43 -6.99 12.99 6.21
N GLY A 44 -6.13 13.58 5.37
CA GLY A 44 -5.65 14.94 5.53
C GLY A 44 -4.81 15.13 6.79
N ASP A 45 -4.23 14.06 7.34
CA ASP A 45 -3.46 14.12 8.58
C ASP A 45 -2.11 14.80 8.35
N GLU A 46 -1.95 16.02 8.87
CA GLU A 46 -0.75 16.83 8.67
C GLU A 46 0.52 16.13 9.18
N GLY A 47 0.45 15.43 10.30
CA GLY A 47 1.59 14.72 10.88
C GLY A 47 2.06 13.56 10.01
N MET A 48 1.11 12.81 9.43
CA MET A 48 1.41 11.71 8.51
C MET A 48 1.90 12.22 7.15
N ILE A 49 1.28 13.29 6.63
CA ILE A 49 1.71 13.94 5.39
C ILE A 49 3.15 14.45 5.52
N GLN A 50 3.47 15.16 6.60
CA GLN A 50 4.82 15.62 6.88
C GLN A 50 5.81 14.46 7.00
N ALA A 51 5.43 13.37 7.68
CA ALA A 51 6.30 12.20 7.83
C ALA A 51 6.72 11.62 6.47
N PHE A 52 5.80 11.50 5.50
CA PHE A 52 6.16 11.09 4.14
C PHE A 52 7.00 12.13 3.40
N ASN A 53 6.66 13.41 3.51
CA ASN A 53 7.36 14.48 2.79
C ASN A 53 8.79 14.72 3.30
N THR A 54 9.17 14.18 4.47
CA THR A 54 10.56 14.21 4.94
C THR A 54 11.47 13.21 4.21
N GLY A 55 10.92 12.27 3.44
CA GLY A 55 11.67 11.19 2.78
C GLY A 55 12.25 10.12 3.73
N LYS A 56 11.97 10.21 5.03
CA LYS A 56 12.39 9.22 6.03
C LYS A 56 11.46 8.02 6.04
N ASP A 57 11.96 6.87 6.51
CA ASP A 57 11.17 5.65 6.68
C ASP A 57 9.96 5.92 7.59
N ILE A 58 8.75 5.82 7.03
CA ILE A 58 7.50 6.11 7.73
C ILE A 58 7.30 5.23 8.97
N HIS A 59 7.68 3.95 8.92
CA HIS A 59 7.52 3.05 10.05
C HIS A 59 8.48 3.39 11.18
N ARG A 60 9.72 3.79 10.86
CA ARG A 60 10.71 4.26 11.82
C ARG A 60 10.29 5.60 12.42
N THR A 61 9.76 6.51 11.61
CA THR A 61 9.19 7.79 12.08
C THR A 61 8.03 7.54 13.03
N THR A 62 7.07 6.69 12.66
CA THR A 62 5.96 6.30 13.54
C THR A 62 6.49 5.65 14.82
N ALA A 63 7.46 4.74 14.74
CA ALA A 63 8.04 4.10 15.93
C ALA A 63 8.71 5.12 16.86
N SER A 64 9.48 6.05 16.31
CA SER A 64 10.15 7.10 17.09
C SER A 64 9.14 7.94 17.86
N GLU A 65 8.07 8.36 17.19
CA GLU A 65 7.03 9.22 17.76
C GLU A 65 6.12 8.48 18.75
N VAL A 66 5.68 7.27 18.39
CA VAL A 66 4.76 6.45 19.20
C VAL A 66 5.47 5.90 20.45
N PHE A 67 6.69 5.38 20.30
CA PHE A 67 7.45 4.79 21.41
C PHE A 67 8.35 5.80 22.14
N ARG A 68 8.37 7.06 21.69
CA ARG A 68 9.17 8.15 22.26
C ARG A 68 10.66 7.81 22.36
N VAL A 69 11.18 7.22 21.30
CA VAL A 69 12.59 6.85 21.15
C VAL A 69 13.20 7.71 20.04
N PRO A 70 14.41 8.25 20.17
CA PRO A 70 15.07 8.98 19.09
C PRO A 70 15.07 8.17 17.78
N PHE A 71 14.89 8.83 16.63
CA PHE A 71 14.75 8.17 15.33
C PHE A 71 15.90 7.19 15.02
N ASP A 72 17.12 7.57 15.38
CA ASP A 72 18.32 6.78 15.15
C ASP A 72 18.45 5.59 16.13
N GLU A 73 17.76 5.65 17.27
CA GLU A 73 17.72 4.60 18.28
C GLU A 73 16.55 3.62 18.09
N VAL A 74 15.69 3.83 17.08
CA VAL A 74 14.61 2.90 16.77
C VAL A 74 15.20 1.56 16.32
N THR A 75 14.93 0.53 17.12
CA THR A 75 15.34 -0.84 16.81
C THR A 75 14.47 -1.46 15.71
N SER A 76 14.94 -2.56 15.12
CA SER A 76 14.19 -3.33 14.12
C SER A 76 12.85 -3.84 14.66
N GLU A 77 12.80 -4.23 15.94
CA GLU A 77 11.61 -4.69 16.64
C GLU A 77 10.58 -3.57 16.76
N LEU A 78 11.02 -2.37 17.17
CA LEU A 78 10.15 -1.20 17.27
C LEU A 78 9.63 -0.78 15.90
N ARG A 79 10.49 -0.75 14.88
CA ARG A 79 10.07 -0.49 13.50
C ARG A 79 9.04 -1.51 13.01
N ASN A 80 9.24 -2.79 13.29
CA ASN A 80 8.30 -3.85 12.91
C ASN A 80 6.96 -3.73 13.66
N ALA A 81 7.00 -3.34 14.94
CA ALA A 81 5.79 -3.06 15.72
C ALA A 81 5.00 -1.88 15.13
N ALA A 82 5.66 -0.77 14.84
CA ALA A 82 5.03 0.39 14.19
C ALA A 82 4.52 0.07 12.77
N LYS A 83 5.22 -0.80 12.03
CA LYS A 83 4.74 -1.32 10.75
C LYS A 83 3.43 -2.09 10.92
N ALA A 84 3.35 -3.01 11.88
CA ALA A 84 2.13 -3.76 12.15
C ALA A 84 0.97 -2.86 12.61
N VAL A 85 1.26 -1.81 13.39
CA VAL A 85 0.27 -0.80 13.77
C VAL A 85 -0.22 -0.06 12.53
N ASN A 86 0.68 0.53 11.73
CA ASN A 86 0.34 1.26 10.50
C ASN A 86 -0.60 0.45 9.59
N PHE A 87 -0.21 -0.77 9.24
CA PHE A 87 -1.05 -1.63 8.39
C PHE A 87 -2.32 -2.05 9.12
N GLY A 88 -2.25 -2.42 10.40
CA GLY A 88 -3.42 -2.80 11.18
C GLY A 88 -4.49 -1.72 11.20
N ILE A 89 -4.10 -0.45 11.39
CA ILE A 89 -5.02 0.69 11.42
C ILE A 89 -5.71 0.89 10.06
N VAL A 90 -5.00 0.75 8.94
CA VAL A 90 -5.58 0.80 7.57
C VAL A 90 -6.70 -0.25 7.40
N TYR A 91 -6.61 -1.40 8.09
CA TYR A 91 -7.61 -2.48 8.03
C TYR A 91 -8.62 -2.46 9.21
N GLY A 92 -8.62 -1.41 10.03
CA GLY A 92 -9.50 -1.31 11.19
C GLY A 92 -9.26 -2.41 12.24
N ILE A 93 -7.99 -2.74 12.49
CA ILE A 93 -7.61 -3.76 13.47
C ILE A 93 -8.08 -3.37 14.89
N SER A 94 -8.52 -4.36 15.67
CA SER A 94 -8.75 -4.18 17.10
C SER A 94 -7.46 -4.30 17.91
N ASP A 95 -7.50 -3.84 19.15
CA ASP A 95 -6.48 -4.10 20.17
C ASP A 95 -6.16 -5.60 20.31
N PHE A 96 -7.17 -6.47 20.35
CA PHE A 96 -7.01 -7.92 20.36
C PHE A 96 -6.31 -8.45 19.10
N GLY A 97 -6.70 -7.93 17.92
CA GLY A 97 -6.08 -8.33 16.65
C GLY A 97 -4.60 -7.94 16.59
N LEU A 98 -4.29 -6.71 17.02
CA LEU A 98 -2.92 -6.21 17.06
C LEU A 98 -2.07 -6.95 18.10
N ALA A 99 -2.63 -7.23 19.28
CA ALA A 99 -1.98 -8.01 20.32
C ALA A 99 -1.53 -9.38 19.82
N ARG A 100 -2.41 -10.09 19.09
CA ARG A 100 -2.08 -11.38 18.48
C ARG A 100 -1.03 -11.26 17.38
N ASN A 101 -1.08 -10.23 16.56
CA ASN A 101 -0.11 -10.03 15.48
C ASN A 101 1.30 -9.72 16.00
N LEU A 102 1.39 -9.05 17.15
CA LEU A 102 2.65 -8.64 17.77
C LEU A 102 3.13 -9.56 18.89
N ASP A 103 2.32 -10.55 19.28
CA ASP A 103 2.56 -11.41 20.44
C ASP A 103 2.81 -10.59 21.73
N ILE A 104 1.91 -9.65 22.02
CA ILE A 104 1.96 -8.77 23.19
C ILE A 104 0.64 -8.77 23.97
N PRO A 105 0.63 -8.33 25.25
CA PRO A 105 -0.62 -8.17 25.99
C PRO A 105 -1.58 -7.18 25.32
N VAL A 106 -2.89 -7.46 25.37
CA VAL A 106 -3.96 -6.61 24.78
C VAL A 106 -3.88 -5.17 25.27
N LYS A 107 -3.61 -4.96 26.56
CA LYS A 107 -3.44 -3.62 27.13
C LYS A 107 -2.33 -2.82 26.44
N ARG A 108 -1.20 -3.48 26.11
CA ARG A 108 -0.07 -2.85 25.41
C ARG A 108 -0.42 -2.53 23.96
N ALA A 109 -1.16 -3.41 23.29
CA ALA A 109 -1.67 -3.14 21.95
C ALA A 109 -2.64 -1.94 21.92
N ALA A 110 -3.55 -1.84 22.90
CA ALA A 110 -4.45 -0.71 23.05
C ALA A 110 -3.67 0.61 23.29
N GLU A 111 -2.62 0.58 24.11
CA GLU A 111 -1.72 1.72 24.30
C GLU A 111 -1.05 2.16 22.99
N TYR A 112 -0.57 1.21 22.17
CA TYR A 112 0.05 1.53 20.88
C TYR A 112 -0.94 2.18 19.90
N ILE A 113 -2.18 1.65 19.81
CA ILE A 113 -3.24 2.24 18.98
C ILE A 113 -3.59 3.65 19.46
N LYS A 114 -3.69 3.84 20.79
CA LYS A 114 -3.97 5.16 21.38
C LYS A 114 -2.88 6.16 21.02
N LEU A 115 -1.61 5.81 21.26
CA LEU A 115 -0.48 6.68 20.96
C LEU A 115 -0.39 7.03 19.46
N TYR A 116 -0.72 6.06 18.60
CA TYR A 116 -0.81 6.28 17.16
C TYR A 116 -1.87 7.34 16.81
N PHE A 117 -3.09 7.23 17.35
CA PHE A 117 -4.15 8.21 17.09
C PHE A 117 -3.92 9.57 17.77
N ASP A 118 -3.24 9.60 18.91
CA ASP A 118 -2.79 10.84 19.55
C ASP A 118 -1.80 11.57 18.63
N ARG A 119 -0.94 10.82 17.91
CA ARG A 119 0.03 11.38 16.95
C ARG A 119 -0.60 11.75 15.60
N TYR A 120 -1.52 10.93 15.10
CA TYR A 120 -2.18 11.10 13.80
C TYR A 120 -3.71 11.24 14.00
N PRO A 121 -4.18 12.36 14.58
CA PRO A 121 -5.59 12.54 14.92
C PRO A 121 -6.51 12.65 13.68
N GLY A 122 -5.98 13.10 12.54
CA GLY A 122 -6.70 13.15 11.26
C GLY A 122 -7.05 11.75 10.76
N VAL A 123 -6.14 10.78 10.97
CA VAL A 123 -6.42 9.36 10.66
C VAL A 123 -7.61 8.85 11.45
N LYS A 124 -7.66 9.10 12.77
CA LYS A 124 -8.80 8.66 13.60
C LYS A 124 -10.11 9.28 13.12
N LYS A 125 -10.12 10.59 12.88
CA LYS A 125 -11.30 11.32 12.38
C LYS A 125 -11.79 10.75 11.05
N TYR A 126 -10.86 10.42 10.16
CA TYR A 126 -11.18 9.79 8.89
C TYR A 126 -11.85 8.43 9.06
N LEU A 127 -11.28 7.53 9.85
CA LEU A 127 -11.83 6.18 10.06
C LEU A 127 -13.24 6.23 10.67
N ASP A 128 -13.43 7.07 11.69
CA ASP A 128 -14.74 7.27 12.33
C ASP A 128 -15.77 7.81 11.31
N ARG A 129 -15.37 8.80 10.51
CA ARG A 129 -16.22 9.39 9.47
C ARG A 129 -16.58 8.39 8.36
N SER A 130 -15.62 7.59 7.90
CA SER A 130 -15.86 6.61 6.83
C SER A 130 -16.93 5.58 7.20
N VAL A 131 -16.96 5.13 8.46
CA VAL A 131 -18.02 4.24 8.94
C VAL A 131 -19.36 4.93 8.96
N GLU A 132 -19.42 6.15 9.48
CA GLU A 132 -20.67 6.91 9.58
C GLU A 132 -21.26 7.22 8.20
N GLU A 133 -20.46 7.73 7.28
CA GLU A 133 -20.86 7.99 5.90
C GLU A 133 -21.35 6.71 5.21
N ALA A 134 -20.64 5.59 5.37
CA ALA A 134 -21.05 4.33 4.77
C ALA A 134 -22.37 3.79 5.36
N LYS A 135 -22.65 4.02 6.66
CA LYS A 135 -23.94 3.67 7.28
C LYS A 135 -25.07 4.53 6.74
N GLN A 136 -24.85 5.83 6.57
CA GLN A 136 -25.85 6.78 6.08
C GLN A 136 -26.16 6.55 4.59
N GLN A 137 -25.13 6.38 3.75
CA GLN A 137 -25.27 6.30 2.30
C GLN A 137 -25.47 4.86 1.79
N GLY A 138 -25.03 3.85 2.56
CA GLY A 138 -25.10 2.44 2.20
C GLY A 138 -23.97 1.96 1.25
N TYR A 139 -22.96 2.78 1.00
CA TYR A 139 -21.79 2.44 0.19
C TYR A 139 -20.56 3.23 0.64
N ALA A 140 -19.35 2.73 0.32
CA ALA A 140 -18.11 3.49 0.42
C ALA A 140 -17.63 3.91 -0.99
N VAL A 141 -16.82 4.96 -1.05
CA VAL A 141 -16.38 5.62 -2.29
C VAL A 141 -14.87 5.82 -2.29
N THR A 142 -14.23 5.57 -3.43
CA THR A 142 -12.80 5.87 -3.66
C THR A 142 -12.59 7.33 -4.06
N MET A 143 -11.34 7.80 -4.12
CA MET A 143 -11.00 9.13 -4.63
C MET A 143 -11.48 9.37 -6.08
N TYR A 144 -11.59 8.29 -6.87
CA TYR A 144 -12.07 8.31 -8.25
C TYR A 144 -13.55 7.90 -8.37
N GLU A 145 -14.33 8.16 -7.32
CA GLU A 145 -15.80 7.98 -7.27
C GLU A 145 -16.33 6.55 -7.45
N ARG A 146 -15.46 5.54 -7.59
CA ARG A 146 -15.89 4.13 -7.61
C ARG A 146 -16.54 3.76 -6.28
N ARG A 147 -17.71 3.13 -6.35
CA ARG A 147 -18.52 2.76 -5.18
C ARG A 147 -18.50 1.27 -4.90
N ARG A 148 -18.50 0.90 -3.62
CA ARG A 148 -18.83 -0.45 -3.14
C ARG A 148 -20.02 -0.38 -2.20
N ALA A 149 -21.10 -1.10 -2.53
CA ALA A 149 -22.24 -1.26 -1.62
C ALA A 149 -21.84 -1.96 -0.32
N MET A 150 -22.34 -1.48 0.81
CA MET A 150 -22.04 -1.98 2.15
C MET A 150 -23.28 -2.61 2.79
N LEU A 151 -23.69 -3.76 2.24
CA LEU A 151 -24.85 -4.50 2.72
C LEU A 151 -24.63 -5.03 4.15
N GLU A 152 -23.38 -5.33 4.49
CA GLU A 152 -22.93 -5.85 5.77
C GLU A 152 -23.30 -4.91 6.93
N LEU A 153 -23.31 -3.59 6.68
CA LEU A 153 -23.64 -2.57 7.69
C LEU A 153 -25.11 -2.63 8.15
N LYS A 154 -26.01 -3.16 7.33
CA LYS A 154 -27.44 -3.34 7.67
C LYS A 154 -27.71 -4.63 8.43
N SER A 155 -26.72 -5.50 8.60
CA SER A 155 -26.91 -6.79 9.25
C SER A 155 -27.19 -6.64 10.75
N SER A 156 -28.17 -7.38 11.24
CA SER A 156 -28.41 -7.54 12.68
C SER A 156 -27.27 -8.30 13.37
N ASN A 157 -26.59 -9.19 12.64
CA ASN A 157 -25.43 -9.94 13.15
C ASN A 157 -24.25 -9.00 13.44
N TYR A 158 -23.79 -9.01 14.68
CA TYR A 158 -22.70 -8.15 15.15
C TYR A 158 -21.39 -8.37 14.37
N ASN A 159 -21.01 -9.63 14.11
CA ASN A 159 -19.76 -9.95 13.41
C ASN A 159 -19.80 -9.48 11.96
N THR A 160 -20.93 -9.69 11.27
CA THR A 160 -21.13 -9.20 9.90
C THR A 160 -21.08 -7.68 9.85
N ARG A 161 -21.76 -7.00 10.78
CA ARG A 161 -21.76 -5.54 10.84
C ARG A 161 -20.37 -4.98 11.15
N SER A 162 -19.66 -5.56 12.11
CA SER A 162 -18.27 -5.18 12.45
C SER A 162 -17.31 -5.41 11.29
N PHE A 163 -17.51 -6.47 10.50
CA PHE A 163 -16.77 -6.66 9.25
C PHE A 163 -17.09 -5.55 8.24
N GLY A 164 -18.36 -5.20 8.07
CA GLY A 164 -18.78 -4.07 7.24
C GLY A 164 -18.14 -2.74 7.65
N GLU A 165 -17.99 -2.48 8.95
CA GLU A 165 -17.32 -1.28 9.47
C GLU A 165 -15.84 -1.26 9.08
N ARG A 166 -15.11 -2.37 9.26
CA ARG A 166 -13.70 -2.46 8.82
C ARG A 166 -13.55 -2.29 7.31
N VAL A 167 -14.48 -2.87 6.55
CA VAL A 167 -14.53 -2.71 5.11
C VAL A 167 -14.77 -1.24 4.73
N ALA A 168 -15.66 -0.52 5.41
CA ALA A 168 -15.95 0.88 5.13
C ALA A 168 -14.71 1.77 5.35
N MET A 169 -13.90 1.46 6.37
CA MET A 169 -12.63 2.14 6.63
C MET A 169 -11.58 1.86 5.54
N ASN A 170 -11.45 0.60 5.13
CA ASN A 170 -10.36 0.17 4.26
C ASN A 170 -10.64 0.37 2.77
N MET A 171 -11.88 0.16 2.34
CA MET A 171 -12.24 0.12 0.93
C MET A 171 -11.91 1.41 0.16
N PRO A 172 -12.11 2.61 0.70
CA PRO A 172 -11.69 3.82 0.00
C PRO A 172 -10.19 3.86 -0.28
N ILE A 173 -9.35 3.37 0.65
CA ILE A 173 -7.89 3.35 0.54
C ILE A 173 -7.45 2.29 -0.48
N GLN A 174 -7.76 1.03 -0.22
CA GLN A 174 -7.38 -0.09 -1.08
C GLN A 174 -8.00 0.08 -2.48
N GLY A 175 -9.23 0.60 -2.51
CA GLY A 175 -9.91 0.91 -3.72
C GLY A 175 -9.15 1.96 -4.53
N THR A 176 -8.81 3.10 -3.93
CA THR A 176 -8.05 4.15 -4.62
C THR A 176 -6.70 3.63 -5.11
N ALA A 177 -6.00 2.77 -4.37
CA ALA A 177 -4.78 2.13 -4.85
C ALA A 177 -5.03 1.30 -6.12
N ALA A 178 -6.12 0.52 -6.14
CA ALA A 178 -6.52 -0.26 -7.30
C ALA A 178 -6.98 0.60 -8.50
N ASP A 179 -7.38 1.84 -8.27
CA ASP A 179 -7.72 2.78 -9.35
C ASP A 179 -6.44 3.44 -9.90
N ILE A 180 -5.52 3.86 -9.02
CA ILE A 180 -4.20 4.41 -9.38
C ILE A 180 -3.38 3.43 -10.20
N ILE A 181 -3.29 2.16 -9.79
CA ILE A 181 -2.51 1.16 -10.53
C ILE A 181 -3.08 0.95 -11.94
N LYS A 182 -4.41 1.03 -12.12
CA LYS A 182 -5.05 0.93 -13.43
C LYS A 182 -4.77 2.15 -14.29
N LEU A 183 -4.82 3.34 -13.72
CA LEU A 183 -4.42 4.57 -14.42
C LEU A 183 -2.97 4.47 -14.87
N ALA A 184 -2.07 3.96 -14.03
CA ALA A 184 -0.66 3.77 -14.36
C ALA A 184 -0.49 2.76 -15.50
N MET A 185 -1.20 1.62 -15.46
CA MET A 185 -1.21 0.64 -16.55
C MET A 185 -1.63 1.26 -17.89
N VAL A 186 -2.70 2.08 -17.89
CA VAL A 186 -3.17 2.77 -19.10
C VAL A 186 -2.12 3.77 -19.59
N LYS A 187 -1.56 4.57 -18.68
CA LYS A 187 -0.55 5.58 -19.02
C LYS A 187 0.72 4.95 -19.60
N VAL A 188 1.27 3.93 -18.93
CA VAL A 188 2.45 3.19 -19.42
C VAL A 188 2.16 2.56 -20.78
N SER A 189 1.02 1.89 -20.93
CA SER A 189 0.62 1.26 -22.21
C SER A 189 0.55 2.27 -23.36
N GLN A 190 0.02 3.47 -23.10
CA GLN A 190 0.00 4.55 -24.08
C GLN A 190 1.43 5.02 -24.44
N MET A 191 2.27 5.28 -23.43
CA MET A 191 3.64 5.78 -23.64
C MET A 191 4.51 4.76 -24.40
N LEU A 192 4.39 3.47 -24.09
CA LEU A 192 5.10 2.40 -24.82
C LEU A 192 4.72 2.39 -26.30
N LYS A 193 3.44 2.57 -26.63
CA LYS A 193 2.95 2.63 -28.02
C LYS A 193 3.43 3.88 -28.75
N GLU A 194 3.35 5.04 -28.10
CA GLU A 194 3.79 6.31 -28.69
C GLU A 194 5.28 6.31 -29.03
N ARG A 195 6.09 5.64 -28.21
CA ARG A 195 7.54 5.48 -28.44
C ARG A 195 7.91 4.29 -29.31
N GLY A 196 6.95 3.47 -29.74
CA GLY A 196 7.18 2.30 -30.58
C GLY A 196 8.01 1.19 -29.89
N LEU A 197 7.99 1.14 -28.56
CA LEU A 197 8.74 0.15 -27.77
C LEU A 197 8.10 -1.23 -27.88
N LYS A 198 8.92 -2.28 -27.94
CA LYS A 198 8.47 -3.68 -28.05
C LYS A 198 8.19 -4.33 -26.68
N THR A 199 8.53 -3.62 -25.62
CA THR A 199 8.21 -3.96 -24.22
C THR A 199 6.77 -4.37 -24.00
N LYS A 200 6.55 -5.39 -23.16
CA LYS A 200 5.23 -5.91 -22.82
C LYS A 200 5.01 -5.88 -21.31
N LEU A 201 3.90 -5.30 -20.86
CA LEU A 201 3.37 -5.55 -19.51
C LEU A 201 2.86 -7.00 -19.47
N ILE A 202 3.50 -7.85 -18.66
CA ILE A 202 3.17 -9.28 -18.60
C ILE A 202 2.34 -9.65 -17.38
N LEU A 203 2.48 -8.94 -16.26
CA LEU A 203 1.78 -9.23 -15.02
C LEU A 203 1.50 -7.96 -14.22
N GLN A 204 0.38 -8.01 -13.49
CA GLN A 204 0.05 -7.09 -12.41
C GLN A 204 -0.20 -7.92 -11.14
N VAL A 205 0.47 -7.58 -10.04
CA VAL A 205 0.37 -8.32 -8.77
C VAL A 205 0.31 -7.31 -7.62
N HIS A 206 -0.84 -7.18 -6.95
CA HIS A 206 -1.02 -6.18 -5.88
C HIS A 206 -0.79 -4.74 -6.39
N ASP A 207 0.27 -4.09 -5.94
CA ASP A 207 0.74 -2.74 -6.31
C ASP A 207 1.91 -2.76 -7.31
N GLU A 208 2.22 -3.94 -7.85
CA GLU A 208 3.36 -4.24 -8.71
C GLU A 208 2.97 -4.42 -10.19
N LEU A 209 3.79 -3.88 -11.10
CA LEU A 209 3.74 -4.10 -12.55
C LEU A 209 5.05 -4.75 -13.03
N ILE A 210 4.94 -5.87 -13.75
CA ILE A 210 6.10 -6.60 -14.28
C ILE A 210 6.06 -6.59 -15.80
N PHE A 211 7.16 -6.18 -16.40
CA PHE A 211 7.35 -6.03 -17.84
C PHE A 211 8.42 -6.99 -18.35
N ASP A 212 8.20 -7.54 -19.54
CA ASP A 212 9.20 -8.25 -20.32
C ASP A 212 9.75 -7.29 -21.38
N VAL A 213 11.04 -6.95 -21.25
CA VAL A 213 11.66 -5.77 -21.86
C VAL A 213 12.87 -6.19 -22.69
N PRO A 214 12.93 -5.88 -24.01
CA PRO A 214 14.16 -6.04 -24.77
C PRO A 214 15.32 -5.33 -24.09
N LYS A 215 16.49 -5.97 -23.97
CA LYS A 215 17.64 -5.39 -23.26
C LYS A 215 18.03 -4.00 -23.77
N SER A 216 17.82 -3.72 -25.05
CA SER A 216 18.08 -2.42 -25.67
C SER A 216 17.11 -1.31 -25.22
N GLU A 217 15.95 -1.65 -24.67
CA GLU A 217 14.91 -0.72 -24.21
C GLU A 217 14.93 -0.54 -22.68
N ALA A 218 15.75 -1.31 -21.95
CA ALA A 218 15.65 -1.42 -20.49
C ALA A 218 15.76 -0.08 -19.75
N ASP A 219 16.81 0.71 -20.02
CA ASP A 219 17.05 1.99 -19.34
C ASP A 219 15.92 3.01 -19.62
N GLU A 220 15.42 3.04 -20.85
CA GLU A 220 14.32 3.90 -21.24
C GLU A 220 13.01 3.49 -20.55
N VAL A 221 12.73 2.19 -20.51
CA VAL A 221 11.51 1.65 -19.89
C VAL A 221 11.52 1.85 -18.38
N VAL A 222 12.68 1.68 -17.71
CA VAL A 222 12.82 1.94 -16.28
C VAL A 222 12.42 3.38 -15.96
N THR A 223 12.97 4.35 -16.70
CA THR A 223 12.68 5.78 -16.51
C THR A 223 11.20 6.07 -16.81
N LEU A 224 10.70 5.56 -17.94
CA LEU A 224 9.32 5.78 -18.38
C LEU A 224 8.31 5.22 -17.38
N VAL A 225 8.52 4.01 -16.87
CA VAL A 225 7.60 3.36 -15.93
C VAL A 225 7.63 4.08 -14.59
N HIS A 226 8.81 4.42 -14.08
CA HIS A 226 8.97 5.21 -12.87
C HIS A 226 8.18 6.53 -12.95
N ASP A 227 8.44 7.33 -14.00
CA ASP A 227 7.78 8.62 -14.20
C ASP A 227 6.25 8.47 -14.34
N CYS A 228 5.80 7.47 -15.10
CA CYS A 228 4.37 7.24 -15.28
C CYS A 228 3.68 6.85 -13.97
N MET A 229 4.31 6.03 -13.13
CA MET A 229 3.73 5.58 -11.87
C MET A 229 3.73 6.70 -10.82
N GLU A 230 4.82 7.44 -10.67
CA GLU A 230 4.88 8.52 -9.66
C GLU A 230 3.91 9.68 -9.94
N HIS A 231 3.66 10.00 -11.22
CA HIS A 231 2.92 11.19 -11.62
C HIS A 231 1.49 10.92 -12.11
N VAL A 232 0.99 9.70 -11.94
CA VAL A 232 -0.37 9.35 -12.44
C VAL A 232 -1.50 9.98 -11.60
N ALA A 233 -1.20 10.37 -10.35
CA ALA A 233 -2.15 10.95 -9.44
C ALA A 233 -1.52 12.12 -8.66
N GLU A 234 -2.29 13.19 -8.47
CA GLU A 234 -1.90 14.29 -7.61
C GLU A 234 -2.35 14.01 -6.17
N LEU A 235 -1.38 13.85 -5.26
CA LEU A 235 -1.61 13.57 -3.85
C LEU A 235 -0.85 14.58 -2.98
N SER A 236 -1.24 14.70 -1.71
CA SER A 236 -0.56 15.56 -0.74
C SER A 236 0.81 15.03 -0.31
N VAL A 237 1.10 13.77 -0.66
CA VAL A 237 2.37 13.07 -0.48
C VAL A 237 2.76 12.45 -1.82
N PRO A 238 4.04 12.47 -2.23
CA PRO A 238 4.43 11.91 -3.51
C PRO A 238 4.13 10.42 -3.55
N LEU A 239 3.72 9.89 -4.70
CA LEU A 239 3.86 8.47 -4.99
C LEU A 239 5.35 8.17 -5.21
N ASP A 240 5.73 6.92 -4.98
CA ASP A 240 7.11 6.46 -5.07
C ASP A 240 7.07 5.04 -5.63
N ALA A 241 7.78 4.81 -6.73
CA ALA A 241 7.80 3.55 -7.45
C ALA A 241 9.23 2.98 -7.47
N ASP A 242 9.45 1.88 -6.74
CA ASP A 242 10.74 1.17 -6.77
C ASP A 242 10.80 0.33 -8.05
N VAL A 243 11.71 0.66 -8.95
CA VAL A 243 11.88 -0.02 -10.24
C VAL A 243 13.18 -0.80 -10.26
N LYS A 244 13.07 -2.12 -10.45
CA LYS A 244 14.20 -3.06 -10.45
C LYS A 244 14.26 -3.86 -11.74
N VAL A 245 15.47 -4.27 -12.11
CA VAL A 245 15.75 -5.05 -13.32
C VAL A 245 16.39 -6.39 -12.96
N GLY A 246 15.93 -7.47 -13.57
CA GLY A 246 16.45 -8.82 -13.30
C GLY A 246 16.18 -9.79 -14.44
N ARG A 247 16.84 -10.96 -14.45
CA ARG A 247 16.54 -12.02 -15.42
C ARG A 247 15.36 -12.89 -14.99
N SER A 248 15.02 -12.88 -13.71
CA SER A 248 13.87 -13.56 -13.13
C SER A 248 13.14 -12.68 -12.15
N TRP A 249 11.88 -12.99 -11.88
CA TRP A 249 11.06 -12.26 -10.91
C TRP A 249 11.61 -12.36 -9.48
N TYR A 250 12.49 -13.33 -9.22
CA TYR A 250 13.23 -13.40 -7.96
C TYR A 250 14.36 -12.36 -7.89
N GLU A 251 15.08 -12.13 -9.00
CA GLU A 251 16.19 -11.18 -9.06
C GLU A 251 15.72 -9.72 -8.99
N THR A 252 14.45 -9.45 -9.31
CA THR A 252 13.85 -8.12 -9.21
C THR A 252 13.39 -7.76 -7.81
N LYS A 253 13.54 -8.63 -6.80
CA LYS A 253 13.08 -8.38 -5.42
C LYS A 253 14.20 -8.02 -4.45
#